data_AF-A0A0B2QBG0-F1
#
_entry.id   AF-A0A0B2QBG0-F1
#
_cell.length_a   1.000
_cell.length_b   1.000
_cell.length_c   1.000
_cell.angle_alpha   90.00
_cell.angle_beta   90.00
_cell.angle_gamma   90.00
#
_symmetry.space_group_name_H-M   'P 1'
#
loop_
_entity.id
_entity.type
_entity.pdbx_description
1 polymer ?
#
loop_
_entity_poly.entity_id
_entity_poly.type
_entity_poly.pdbx_seq_one_letter_code
_entity_poly.pdbx_strand_id
1 'polypeptide(L)'
;MVRMGLVKTAMDVLYKPDCGIARLLVMLLVNLTQLEAGAASLLQTEDEKVLGLYVIKLVRSFCRTTHENNDDAFEHVGSILVNISKQRKGRELLLDPKRGLLKQIIRQFDSNSSLRKKGVSGTIRNCCFEAENQLQNLLLVSEFLWPALLLPVAGNKIYSEQDRSKMPLELGTALSIERELVNDPEIRIQALEAIYLIILQEAGRRAFWSVNGPRIVQISYEDEEDPKVMEAYEQLGSLLVHSSSAEEPSSQTTK
;
A
#
# COMPACT_ATOMS: atom_id res chain seq x y z
N MET A 1 18.73 -3.41 23.69
CA MET A 1 18.49 -4.29 22.52
C MET A 1 18.99 -3.69 21.21
N VAL A 2 18.46 -2.55 20.72
CA VAL A 2 18.97 -1.93 19.47
C VAL A 2 20.45 -1.48 19.59
N ARG A 3 20.82 -0.87 20.73
CA ARG A 3 22.23 -0.50 21.03
C ARG A 3 23.21 -1.68 21.09
N MET A 4 22.71 -2.92 21.09
CA MET A 4 23.54 -4.14 21.12
C MET A 4 23.80 -4.72 19.72
N GLY A 5 23.46 -4.00 18.64
CA GLY A 5 23.69 -4.47 17.27
C GLY A 5 22.79 -5.64 16.84
N LEU A 6 21.69 -5.91 17.55
CA LEU A 6 20.83 -7.07 17.29
C LEU A 6 20.21 -7.08 15.90
N VAL A 7 19.89 -5.92 15.32
CA VAL A 7 19.38 -5.83 13.94
C VAL A 7 20.42 -6.36 12.95
N LYS A 8 21.67 -5.91 13.07
CA LYS A 8 22.79 -6.39 12.25
C LYS A 8 22.99 -7.88 12.43
N THR A 9 23.08 -8.37 13.67
CA THR A 9 23.25 -9.80 13.96
C THR A 9 22.11 -10.63 13.38
N ALA A 10 20.86 -10.20 13.54
CA ALA A 10 19.70 -10.89 12.99
C ALA A 10 19.76 -10.95 11.46
N MET A 11 20.09 -9.83 10.80
CA MET A 11 20.25 -9.78 9.34
C MET A 11 21.41 -10.65 8.85
N ASP A 12 22.54 -10.65 9.56
CA ASP A 12 23.71 -11.45 9.20
C ASP A 12 23.41 -12.95 9.34
N VAL A 13 22.72 -13.37 10.41
CA VAL A 13 22.34 -14.78 10.60
C VAL A 13 21.21 -15.20 9.64
N LEU A 14 20.25 -14.32 9.36
CA LEU A 14 19.12 -14.61 8.46
C LEU A 14 19.58 -14.98 7.05
N TYR A 15 20.68 -14.38 6.57
CA TYR A 15 21.22 -14.59 5.23
C TYR A 15 22.49 -15.46 5.19
N LYS A 16 22.83 -16.15 6.28
CA LYS A 16 23.83 -17.23 6.24
C LYS A 16 23.28 -18.46 5.52
N PRO A 17 24.13 -19.26 4.86
CA PRO A 17 23.75 -20.60 4.41
C PRO A 17 23.14 -21.40 5.58
N ASP A 18 22.11 -22.19 5.28
CA ASP A 18 21.47 -23.12 6.22
C ASP A 18 20.80 -22.46 7.46
N CYS A 19 20.22 -21.27 7.29
CA CYS A 19 19.48 -20.61 8.37
C CYS A 19 18.18 -21.36 8.74
N GLY A 20 18.27 -22.29 9.69
CA GLY A 20 17.11 -23.06 10.19
C GLY A 20 16.15 -22.30 11.11
N ILE A 21 16.40 -21.02 11.40
CA ILE A 21 15.61 -20.19 12.32
C ILE A 21 15.09 -18.90 11.67
N ALA A 22 14.96 -18.88 10.33
CA ALA A 22 14.58 -17.69 9.57
C ALA A 22 13.30 -17.02 10.10
N ARG A 23 12.25 -17.80 10.38
CA ARG A 23 10.99 -17.30 10.93
C ARG A 23 11.17 -16.54 12.24
N LEU A 24 11.92 -17.11 13.18
CA LEU A 24 12.20 -16.48 14.48
C LEU A 24 12.99 -15.18 14.32
N LEU A 25 13.94 -15.13 13.37
CA LEU A 25 14.71 -13.92 13.08
C LEU A 25 13.85 -12.83 12.44
N VAL A 26 12.97 -13.17 11.51
CA VAL A 26 12.03 -12.21 10.91
C VAL A 26 11.07 -11.67 11.99
N MET A 27 10.51 -12.54 12.84
CA MET A 27 9.65 -12.10 13.95
C MET A 27 10.41 -11.23 14.97
N LEU A 28 11.67 -11.54 15.26
CA LEU A 28 12.53 -10.67 16.08
C LEU A 28 12.69 -9.30 15.42
N LEU A 29 12.93 -9.24 14.11
CA LEU A 29 13.04 -7.98 13.37
C LEU A 29 11.71 -7.20 13.38
N VAL A 30 10.55 -7.85 13.32
CA VAL A 30 9.24 -7.20 13.52
C VAL A 30 9.23 -6.46 14.85
N ASN A 31 9.58 -7.13 15.94
CA ASN A 31 9.59 -6.52 17.29
C ASN A 31 10.63 -5.40 17.41
N LEU A 32 11.84 -5.61 16.89
CA LEU A 32 12.89 -4.58 16.94
C LEU A 32 12.51 -3.32 16.16
N THR A 33 11.85 -3.47 15.01
CA THR A 33 11.46 -2.32 14.17
C THR A 33 10.24 -1.56 14.68
N GLN A 34 9.51 -2.06 15.68
CA GLN A 34 8.49 -1.25 16.36
C GLN A 34 9.09 -0.03 17.07
N LEU A 35 10.37 -0.11 17.47
CA LEU A 35 11.11 1.01 18.04
C LEU A 35 11.78 1.83 16.93
N GLU A 36 11.73 3.16 17.05
CA GLU A 36 12.32 4.05 16.05
C GLU A 36 13.81 3.76 15.79
N ALA A 37 14.58 3.53 16.85
CA ALA A 37 15.99 3.19 16.73
C ALA A 37 16.21 1.86 15.98
N GLY A 38 15.32 0.88 16.15
CA GLY A 38 15.44 -0.41 15.47
C GLY A 38 15.08 -0.31 13.99
N ALA A 39 14.04 0.46 13.65
CA ALA A 39 13.72 0.79 12.28
C ALA A 39 14.83 1.62 11.60
N ALA A 40 15.41 2.61 12.28
CA ALA A 40 16.55 3.39 11.78
C ALA A 40 17.80 2.51 11.57
N SER A 41 18.07 1.58 12.49
CA SER A 41 19.15 0.59 12.36
C SER A 41 18.94 -0.34 11.18
N LEU A 42 17.69 -0.79 10.93
CA LEU A 42 17.37 -1.63 9.77
C LEU A 42 17.45 -0.83 8.45
N LEU A 43 17.04 0.43 8.47
CA LEU A 43 17.18 1.37 7.34
C LEU A 43 18.65 1.74 7.08
N GLN A 44 19.54 1.53 8.05
CA GLN A 44 20.96 1.87 7.99
C GLN A 44 21.17 3.38 7.75
N THR A 45 20.41 4.21 8.47
CA THR A 45 20.35 5.67 8.26
C THR A 45 21.62 6.44 8.62
N GLU A 46 22.58 5.80 9.28
CA GLU A 46 23.84 6.37 9.74
C GLU A 46 25.00 6.17 8.73
N ASP A 47 24.84 5.29 7.73
CA ASP A 47 25.84 5.04 6.69
C ASP A 47 25.20 5.07 5.31
N GLU A 48 25.39 6.19 4.60
CA GLU A 48 24.82 6.41 3.26
C GLU A 48 25.23 5.33 2.25
N LYS A 49 26.41 4.71 2.40
CA LYS A 49 26.90 3.69 1.45
C LYS A 49 26.07 2.41 1.47
N VAL A 50 25.44 2.12 2.60
CA VAL A 50 24.65 0.91 2.82
C VAL A 50 23.18 1.21 3.12
N LEU A 51 22.75 2.47 2.95
CA LEU A 51 21.38 2.91 3.21
C LEU A 51 20.35 2.01 2.50
N GLY A 52 19.52 1.36 3.31
CA GLY A 52 18.43 0.49 2.87
C GLY A 52 18.86 -0.87 2.32
N LEU A 53 20.14 -1.26 2.41
CA LEU A 53 20.60 -2.56 1.88
C LEU A 53 19.87 -3.74 2.55
N TYR A 54 19.67 -3.67 3.86
CA TYR A 54 18.88 -4.68 4.59
C TYR A 54 17.42 -4.73 4.15
N VAL A 55 16.78 -3.58 3.94
CA VAL A 55 15.41 -3.50 3.43
C VAL A 55 15.32 -4.11 2.03
N ILE A 56 16.25 -3.80 1.14
CA ILE A 56 16.31 -4.39 -0.21
C ILE A 56 16.40 -5.93 -0.14
N LYS A 57 17.23 -6.48 0.76
CA LYS A 57 17.32 -7.93 0.96
C LYS A 57 16.00 -8.52 1.44
N LEU A 58 15.37 -7.90 2.43
CA LEU A 58 14.07 -8.35 2.96
C LEU A 58 12.96 -8.28 1.91
N VAL A 59 12.87 -7.21 1.11
CA VAL A 59 11.90 -7.09 0.02
C VAL A 59 12.13 -8.18 -1.03
N ARG A 60 13.38 -8.47 -1.40
CA ARG A 60 13.67 -9.57 -2.34
C ARG A 60 13.19 -10.92 -1.81
N SER A 61 13.42 -11.21 -0.53
CA SER A 61 12.94 -12.47 0.09
C SER A 61 11.43 -12.50 0.19
N PHE A 62 10.82 -11.38 0.60
CA PHE A 62 9.38 -11.18 0.62
C PHE A 62 8.76 -11.53 -0.74
N CYS A 63 9.32 -11.02 -1.84
CA CYS A 63 8.78 -11.26 -3.19
C CYS A 63 9.12 -12.64 -3.79
N ARG A 64 10.03 -13.44 -3.20
CA ARG A 64 10.45 -14.74 -3.75
C ARG A 64 9.66 -15.94 -3.21
N THR A 65 9.17 -15.86 -1.97
CA THR A 65 8.44 -16.97 -1.35
C THR A 65 7.12 -17.19 -2.05
N THR A 66 6.92 -18.41 -2.55
CA THR A 66 5.71 -18.81 -3.24
C THR A 66 4.57 -19.02 -2.23
N HIS A 67 3.38 -18.56 -2.60
CA HIS A 67 2.15 -18.59 -1.79
C HIS A 67 1.60 -20.00 -1.49
N GLU A 68 2.40 -21.05 -1.73
CA GLU A 68 2.00 -22.46 -1.69
C GLU A 68 2.48 -23.19 -0.43
N ASN A 69 3.50 -22.67 0.27
CA ASN A 69 4.03 -23.29 1.48
C ASN A 69 3.43 -22.66 2.74
N ASN A 70 2.81 -23.48 3.59
CA ASN A 70 2.23 -23.06 4.88
C ASN A 70 3.25 -22.53 5.93
N ASP A 71 4.54 -22.50 5.61
CA ASP A 71 5.62 -22.01 6.49
C ASP A 71 6.46 -20.91 5.80
N ASP A 72 5.78 -19.90 5.26
CA ASP A 72 6.43 -18.71 4.70
C ASP A 72 6.95 -17.79 5.82
N ALA A 73 8.19 -18.02 6.24
CA ALA A 73 8.87 -17.16 7.23
C ALA A 73 8.87 -15.67 6.86
N PHE A 74 8.81 -15.33 5.57
CA PHE A 74 8.92 -13.96 5.08
C PHE A 74 7.58 -13.22 4.99
N GLU A 75 6.43 -13.86 5.22
CA GLU A 75 5.14 -13.13 5.26
C GLU A 75 5.13 -11.98 6.29
N HIS A 76 5.86 -12.17 7.41
CA HIS A 76 6.04 -11.20 8.48
C HIS A 76 6.88 -9.97 8.06
N VAL A 77 7.59 -10.01 6.93
CA VAL A 77 8.28 -8.82 6.39
C VAL A 77 7.28 -7.70 6.10
N GLY A 78 6.01 -8.02 5.78
CA GLY A 78 4.96 -7.03 5.66
C GLY A 78 4.87 -6.09 6.88
N SER A 79 4.92 -6.64 8.09
CA SER A 79 4.90 -5.84 9.33
C SER A 79 6.16 -5.00 9.52
N ILE A 80 7.33 -5.51 9.08
CA ILE A 80 8.59 -4.74 9.09
C ILE A 80 8.48 -3.52 8.16
N LEU A 81 7.92 -3.70 6.97
CA LEU A 81 7.71 -2.64 5.99
C LEU A 81 6.77 -1.55 6.51
N VAL A 82 5.68 -1.95 7.18
CA VAL A 82 4.78 -1.01 7.89
C VAL A 82 5.54 -0.24 8.97
N ASN A 83 6.39 -0.90 9.75
CA ASN A 83 7.13 -0.24 10.82
C ASN A 83 8.15 0.79 10.30
N ILE A 84 8.96 0.44 9.30
CA ILE A 84 9.96 1.39 8.76
C ILE A 84 9.32 2.56 8.02
N SER A 85 8.17 2.34 7.36
CA SER A 85 7.45 3.39 6.61
C SER A 85 6.75 4.43 7.50
N LYS A 86 6.66 4.20 8.82
CA LYS A 86 6.28 5.24 9.79
C LYS A 86 7.29 6.39 9.81
N GLN A 87 8.56 6.12 9.51
CA GLN A 87 9.61 7.13 9.44
C GLN A 87 9.73 7.71 8.03
N ARG A 88 9.98 9.03 7.94
CA ARG A 88 10.18 9.73 6.66
C ARG A 88 11.27 9.09 5.81
N LYS A 89 12.45 8.79 6.39
CA LYS A 89 13.55 8.10 5.69
C LYS A 89 13.15 6.74 5.12
N GLY A 90 12.24 6.02 5.79
CA GLY A 90 11.68 4.78 5.28
C GLY A 90 10.80 5.00 4.07
N ARG A 91 9.92 6.00 4.09
CA ARG A 91 9.09 6.36 2.93
C ARG A 91 9.93 6.82 1.74
N GLU A 92 10.91 7.69 1.96
CA GLU A 92 11.84 8.16 0.92
C GLU A 92 12.57 6.98 0.26
N LEU A 93 13.06 6.01 1.05
CA LEU A 93 13.69 4.80 0.53
C LEU A 93 12.74 3.95 -0.32
N LEU A 94 11.50 3.77 0.14
CA LEU A 94 10.50 2.92 -0.55
C LEU A 94 9.98 3.57 -1.83
N LEU A 95 9.83 4.90 -1.82
CA LEU A 95 9.33 5.72 -2.94
C LEU A 95 10.40 6.00 -3.99
N ASP A 96 11.68 5.76 -3.73
CA ASP A 96 12.76 5.98 -4.70
C ASP A 96 12.53 5.15 -5.98
N PRO A 97 12.20 5.79 -7.12
CA PRO A 97 11.88 5.08 -8.35
C PRO A 97 13.09 4.31 -8.90
N LYS A 98 14.33 4.71 -8.57
CA LYS A 98 15.55 4.02 -8.99
C LYS A 98 15.70 2.65 -8.33
N ARG A 99 15.10 2.46 -7.15
CA ARG A 99 15.14 1.18 -6.42
C ARG A 99 13.96 0.28 -6.77
N GLY A 100 12.83 0.85 -7.20
CA GLY A 100 11.64 0.10 -7.60
C GLY A 100 11.05 -0.78 -6.49
N LEU A 101 11.25 -0.41 -5.22
CA LEU A 101 10.83 -1.22 -4.07
C LEU A 101 9.32 -1.20 -3.89
N LEU A 102 8.69 -0.03 -3.94
CA LEU A 102 7.25 0.09 -3.79
C LEU A 102 6.50 -0.77 -4.82
N LYS A 103 6.92 -0.75 -6.10
CA LYS A 103 6.35 -1.62 -7.15
C LYS A 103 6.42 -3.11 -6.78
N GLN A 104 7.56 -3.57 -6.26
CA GLN A 104 7.75 -4.97 -5.86
C GLN A 104 6.85 -5.35 -4.67
N ILE A 105 6.71 -4.43 -3.71
CA ILE A 105 5.86 -4.62 -2.52
C ILE A 105 4.39 -4.67 -2.91
N ILE A 106 3.91 -3.73 -3.74
CA ILE A 106 2.49 -3.66 -4.14
C ILE A 106 2.01 -4.96 -4.79
N ARG A 107 2.84 -5.59 -5.64
CA ARG A 107 2.51 -6.88 -6.29
C ARG A 107 2.25 -8.03 -5.31
N GLN A 108 2.66 -7.90 -4.05
CA GLN A 108 2.39 -8.90 -3.02
C GLN A 108 0.96 -8.79 -2.47
N PHE A 109 0.17 -7.82 -2.93
CA PHE A 109 -1.26 -7.73 -2.63
C PHE A 109 -2.06 -8.90 -3.24
N ASP A 110 -1.59 -9.50 -4.33
CA ASP A 110 -2.23 -10.66 -4.97
C ASP A 110 -2.00 -11.98 -4.21
N SER A 111 -1.26 -11.93 -3.10
CA SER A 111 -0.97 -13.06 -2.21
C SER A 111 -2.22 -13.64 -1.54
N ASN A 112 -2.25 -14.96 -1.33
CA ASN A 112 -3.26 -15.61 -0.48
C ASN A 112 -3.06 -15.33 1.02
N SER A 113 -1.85 -14.98 1.46
CA SER A 113 -1.59 -14.59 2.86
C SER A 113 -2.22 -13.24 3.20
N SER A 114 -3.16 -13.24 4.13
CA SER A 114 -3.77 -12.03 4.71
C SER A 114 -2.73 -11.13 5.36
N LEU A 115 -1.70 -11.70 6.00
CA LEU A 115 -0.63 -10.94 6.64
C LEU A 115 0.20 -10.15 5.62
N ARG A 116 0.46 -10.73 4.44
CA ARG A 116 1.11 -10.03 3.32
C ARG A 116 0.24 -8.88 2.83
N LYS A 117 -1.04 -9.13 2.54
CA LYS A 117 -2.00 -8.09 2.10
C LYS A 117 -2.07 -6.92 3.07
N LYS A 118 -2.15 -7.20 4.37
CA LYS A 118 -2.15 -6.20 5.44
C LYS A 118 -0.85 -5.39 5.51
N GLY A 119 0.29 -6.08 5.44
CA GLY A 119 1.59 -5.42 5.39
C GLY A 119 1.76 -4.51 4.17
N VAL A 120 1.28 -4.94 3.00
CA VAL A 120 1.28 -4.14 1.77
C VAL A 120 0.37 -2.92 1.91
N SER A 121 -0.88 -3.10 2.33
CA SER A 121 -1.85 -2.00 2.49
C SER A 121 -1.33 -0.93 3.45
N GLY A 122 -0.85 -1.33 4.63
CA GLY A 122 -0.29 -0.41 5.62
C GLY A 122 0.97 0.30 5.13
N THR A 123 1.81 -0.37 4.35
CA THR A 123 3.01 0.24 3.75
C THR A 123 2.63 1.28 2.69
N ILE A 124 1.66 0.97 1.81
CA ILE A 124 1.16 1.92 0.80
C ILE A 124 0.58 3.15 1.51
N ARG A 125 -0.30 2.94 2.49
CA ARG A 125 -0.92 4.01 3.29
C ARG A 125 0.11 4.91 3.94
N ASN A 126 1.13 4.33 4.57
CA ASN A 126 2.22 5.11 5.15
C ASN A 126 3.00 5.91 4.09
N CYS A 127 3.34 5.31 2.95
CA CYS A 127 4.00 6.04 1.86
C CYS A 127 3.17 7.21 1.32
N CYS A 128 1.83 7.10 1.32
CA CYS A 128 0.95 8.17 0.85
C CYS A 128 0.98 9.44 1.73
N PHE A 129 1.54 9.40 2.94
CA PHE A 129 1.81 10.64 3.71
C PHE A 129 2.82 11.57 3.03
N GLU A 130 3.65 11.07 2.11
CA GLU A 130 4.53 11.92 1.30
C GLU A 130 3.87 12.42 0.02
N ALA A 131 2.57 12.19 -0.21
CA ALA A 131 1.91 12.53 -1.47
C ALA A 131 2.11 14.01 -1.85
N GLU A 132 2.07 14.95 -0.90
CA GLU A 132 2.34 16.37 -1.16
C GLU A 132 3.69 16.61 -1.88
N ASN A 133 4.73 15.84 -1.53
CA ASN A 133 6.09 16.04 -2.04
C ASN A 133 6.52 15.01 -3.10
N GLN A 134 5.89 13.84 -3.11
CA GLN A 134 6.33 12.64 -3.81
C GLN A 134 5.21 11.99 -4.64
N LEU A 135 4.11 12.71 -4.92
CA LEU A 135 2.99 12.20 -5.70
C LEU A 135 3.44 11.59 -7.03
N GLN A 136 4.36 12.24 -7.75
CA GLN A 136 4.91 11.73 -9.01
C GLN A 136 5.47 10.31 -8.86
N ASN A 137 6.15 10.02 -7.76
CA ASN A 137 6.74 8.70 -7.52
C ASN A 137 5.69 7.65 -7.16
N LEU A 138 4.61 8.05 -6.47
CA LEU A 138 3.43 7.19 -6.26
C LEU A 138 2.74 6.88 -7.61
N LEU A 139 2.52 7.89 -8.45
CA LEU A 139 1.82 7.73 -9.72
C LEU A 139 2.63 6.97 -10.79
N LEU A 140 3.96 6.93 -10.69
CA LEU A 140 4.82 6.07 -11.52
C LEU A 140 4.49 4.58 -11.39
N VAL A 141 3.86 4.16 -10.29
CA VAL A 141 3.42 2.78 -10.05
C VAL A 141 1.90 2.63 -10.09
N SER A 142 1.18 3.61 -10.67
CA SER A 142 -0.30 3.67 -10.74
C SER A 142 -0.96 2.40 -11.27
N GLU A 143 -0.35 1.75 -12.26
CA GLU A 143 -0.79 0.45 -12.81
C GLU A 143 -1.01 -0.60 -11.72
N PHE A 144 -0.13 -0.66 -10.72
CA PHE A 144 -0.25 -1.60 -9.59
C PHE A 144 -0.95 -0.98 -8.38
N LEU A 145 -0.75 0.33 -8.17
CA LEU A 145 -1.28 1.06 -7.02
C LEU A 145 -2.81 1.09 -7.04
N TRP A 146 -3.42 1.42 -8.19
CA TRP A 146 -4.87 1.54 -8.27
C TRP A 146 -5.59 0.22 -8.02
N PRO A 147 -5.21 -0.92 -8.63
CA PRO A 147 -5.78 -2.21 -8.25
C PRO A 147 -5.62 -2.52 -6.76
N ALA A 148 -4.43 -2.30 -6.17
CA ALA A 148 -4.19 -2.59 -4.76
C ALA A 148 -5.04 -1.72 -3.80
N LEU A 149 -5.44 -0.51 -4.21
CA LEU A 149 -6.29 0.38 -3.43
C LEU A 149 -7.79 0.21 -3.72
N LEU A 150 -8.18 0.01 -4.97
CA LEU A 150 -9.57 0.00 -5.43
C LEU A 150 -10.22 -1.38 -5.30
N LEU A 151 -9.47 -2.46 -5.52
CA LEU A 151 -10.02 -3.81 -5.43
C LEU A 151 -10.47 -4.23 -4.02
N PRO A 152 -9.83 -3.81 -2.92
CA PRO A 152 -10.31 -4.12 -1.57
C PRO A 152 -11.59 -3.37 -1.20
N VAL A 153 -11.76 -2.17 -1.76
CA VAL A 153 -12.91 -1.30 -1.47
C VAL A 153 -14.06 -1.58 -2.42
N ALA A 154 -13.84 -2.13 -3.62
CA ALA A 154 -14.90 -2.47 -4.57
C ALA A 154 -15.83 -3.61 -4.10
N GLY A 155 -15.44 -4.35 -3.06
CA GLY A 155 -16.18 -5.50 -2.56
C GLY A 155 -16.32 -6.63 -3.59
N ASN A 156 -17.47 -7.31 -3.57
CA ASN A 156 -17.84 -8.41 -4.48
C ASN A 156 -18.70 -7.94 -5.67
N LYS A 157 -18.80 -6.62 -5.88
CA LYS A 157 -19.69 -6.04 -6.90
C LYS A 157 -19.17 -6.25 -8.31
N ILE A 158 -20.10 -6.57 -9.22
CA ILE A 158 -19.85 -6.63 -10.66
C ILE A 158 -20.20 -5.27 -11.26
N TYR A 159 -19.24 -4.65 -11.96
CA TYR A 159 -19.42 -3.33 -12.54
C TYR A 159 -19.93 -3.42 -13.99
N SER A 160 -20.78 -2.47 -14.38
CA SER A 160 -21.34 -2.41 -15.73
C SER A 160 -20.24 -2.22 -16.80
N GLU A 161 -20.47 -2.65 -18.04
CA GLU A 161 -19.52 -2.40 -19.13
C GLU A 161 -19.26 -0.90 -19.34
N GLN A 162 -20.30 -0.07 -19.17
CA GLN A 162 -20.19 1.39 -19.24
C GLN A 162 -19.21 1.94 -18.20
N ASP A 163 -19.29 1.47 -16.94
CA ASP A 163 -18.38 1.89 -15.88
C ASP A 163 -16.95 1.35 -16.12
N ARG A 164 -16.83 0.09 -16.52
CA ARG A 164 -15.53 -0.58 -16.75
C ARG A 164 -14.78 -0.04 -17.96
N SER A 165 -15.48 0.47 -18.98
CA SER A 165 -14.87 1.08 -20.18
C SER A 165 -14.00 2.31 -19.87
N LYS A 166 -14.20 2.91 -18.69
CA LYS A 166 -13.45 4.08 -18.19
C LYS A 166 -12.33 3.70 -17.21
N MET A 167 -12.15 2.40 -16.94
CA MET A 167 -11.14 1.90 -16.00
C MET A 167 -9.91 1.36 -16.77
N PRO A 168 -8.72 1.33 -16.15
CA PRO A 168 -7.60 0.57 -16.68
C PRO A 168 -7.98 -0.90 -16.90
N LEU A 169 -7.40 -1.53 -17.92
CA LEU A 169 -7.77 -2.89 -18.34
C LEU A 169 -7.71 -3.91 -17.19
N GLU A 170 -6.65 -3.87 -16.39
CA GLU A 170 -6.43 -4.80 -15.27
C GLU A 170 -7.54 -4.66 -14.21
N LEU A 171 -7.87 -3.41 -13.85
CA LEU A 171 -8.92 -3.10 -12.89
C LEU A 171 -10.31 -3.46 -13.44
N GLY A 172 -10.62 -3.05 -14.67
CA GLY A 172 -11.91 -3.32 -15.31
C GLY A 172 -12.14 -4.82 -15.54
N THR A 173 -11.10 -5.59 -15.85
CA THR A 173 -11.19 -7.05 -15.98
C THR A 173 -11.49 -7.69 -14.63
N ALA A 174 -10.78 -7.29 -13.57
CA ALA A 174 -11.04 -7.80 -12.22
C ALA A 174 -12.48 -7.50 -11.75
N LEU A 175 -12.99 -6.31 -12.04
CA LEU A 175 -14.34 -5.88 -11.65
C LEU A 175 -15.47 -6.38 -12.58
N SER A 176 -15.14 -7.27 -13.53
CA SER A 176 -16.11 -7.89 -14.45
C SER A 176 -16.72 -9.20 -13.93
N ILE A 177 -16.14 -9.76 -12.86
CA ILE A 177 -16.54 -11.02 -12.23
C ILE A 177 -16.82 -10.79 -10.75
N GLU A 178 -17.59 -11.69 -10.14
CA GLU A 178 -17.75 -11.70 -8.69
C GLU A 178 -16.40 -12.03 -8.04
N ARG A 179 -16.02 -11.25 -7.02
CA ARG A 179 -14.75 -11.39 -6.30
C ARG A 179 -14.98 -11.70 -4.84
N GLU A 180 -14.05 -12.42 -4.24
CA GLU A 180 -14.04 -12.62 -2.79
C GLU A 180 -13.83 -11.29 -2.06
N LEU A 181 -14.65 -11.06 -1.04
CA LEU A 181 -14.53 -9.90 -0.17
C LEU A 181 -13.21 -9.94 0.58
N VAL A 182 -12.55 -8.79 0.66
CA VAL A 182 -11.45 -8.60 1.61
C VAL A 182 -12.06 -8.40 2.99
N ASN A 183 -12.16 -9.49 3.77
CA ASN A 183 -12.86 -9.50 5.05
C ASN A 183 -12.21 -8.61 6.14
N ASP A 184 -10.89 -8.37 6.08
CA ASP A 184 -10.21 -7.53 7.09
C ASP A 184 -10.55 -6.03 6.86
N PRO A 185 -11.33 -5.39 7.76
CA PRO A 185 -11.71 -3.99 7.62
C PRO A 185 -10.50 -3.05 7.67
N GLU A 186 -9.41 -3.44 8.35
CA GLU A 186 -8.20 -2.61 8.42
C GLU A 186 -7.57 -2.42 7.05
N ILE A 187 -7.63 -3.44 6.17
CA ILE A 187 -7.13 -3.33 4.80
C ILE A 187 -7.96 -2.32 4.00
N ARG A 188 -9.30 -2.37 4.13
CA ARG A 188 -10.22 -1.45 3.45
C ARG A 188 -10.02 -0.01 3.94
N ILE A 189 -9.93 0.20 5.25
CA ILE A 189 -9.64 1.52 5.86
C ILE A 189 -8.30 2.07 5.36
N GLN A 190 -7.22 1.27 5.41
CA GLN A 190 -5.91 1.71 4.94
C GLN A 190 -5.91 2.07 3.46
N ALA A 191 -6.68 1.36 2.64
CA ALA A 191 -6.84 1.67 1.22
C ALA A 191 -7.58 3.00 1.03
N LEU A 192 -8.70 3.22 1.73
CA LEU A 192 -9.46 4.48 1.68
C LEU A 192 -8.64 5.67 2.18
N GLU A 193 -7.90 5.53 3.28
CA GLU A 193 -6.99 6.56 3.79
C GLU A 193 -5.86 6.87 2.78
N ALA A 194 -5.30 5.85 2.12
CA ALA A 194 -4.29 6.04 1.09
C ALA A 194 -4.85 6.81 -0.11
N ILE A 195 -6.06 6.45 -0.57
CA ILE A 195 -6.76 7.19 -1.64
C ILE A 195 -6.98 8.63 -1.19
N TYR A 196 -7.49 8.86 0.02
CA TYR A 196 -7.72 10.20 0.59
C TYR A 196 -6.45 11.06 0.51
N LEU A 197 -5.31 10.54 0.98
CA LEU A 197 -4.02 11.26 0.97
C LEU A 197 -3.56 11.61 -0.46
N ILE A 198 -3.79 10.72 -1.42
CA ILE A 198 -3.48 10.97 -2.83
C ILE A 198 -4.41 12.07 -3.39
N ILE A 199 -5.72 11.98 -3.15
CA ILE A 199 -6.71 12.89 -3.72
C ILE A 199 -6.81 14.24 -3.00
N LEU A 200 -6.14 14.42 -1.86
CA LEU A 200 -5.88 15.77 -1.34
C LEU A 200 -5.12 16.63 -2.36
N GLN A 201 -4.28 15.99 -3.19
CA GLN A 201 -3.48 16.64 -4.22
C GLN A 201 -4.27 16.74 -5.53
N GLU A 202 -4.21 17.87 -6.22
CA GLU A 202 -4.99 18.11 -7.45
C GLU A 202 -4.66 17.11 -8.57
N ALA A 203 -3.37 16.83 -8.79
CA ALA A 203 -2.96 15.82 -9.76
C ALA A 203 -3.36 14.40 -9.33
N GLY A 204 -3.44 14.14 -8.02
CA GLY A 204 -3.92 12.87 -7.47
C GLY A 204 -5.42 12.67 -7.70
N ARG A 205 -6.23 13.74 -7.55
CA ARG A 205 -7.64 13.73 -7.96
C ARG A 205 -7.79 13.40 -9.43
N ARG A 206 -7.11 14.10 -10.32
CA ARG A 206 -7.18 13.81 -11.76
C ARG A 206 -6.85 12.35 -12.07
N ALA A 207 -5.79 11.81 -11.45
CA ALA A 207 -5.42 10.41 -11.63
C ALA A 207 -6.50 9.45 -11.12
N PHE A 208 -7.11 9.73 -9.96
CA PHE A 208 -8.20 8.94 -9.41
C PHE A 208 -9.47 8.96 -10.28
N TRP A 209 -9.81 10.12 -10.86
CA TRP A 209 -10.94 10.25 -11.79
C TRP A 209 -10.69 9.50 -13.09
N SER A 210 -9.45 9.52 -13.60
CA SER A 210 -9.09 8.82 -14.84
C SER A 210 -9.23 7.30 -14.77
N VAL A 211 -9.38 6.73 -13.56
CA VAL A 211 -9.59 5.29 -13.36
C VAL A 211 -11.00 4.95 -12.89
N ASN A 212 -11.93 5.90 -13.00
CA ASN A 212 -13.31 5.79 -12.53
C ASN A 212 -13.42 5.50 -11.01
N GLY A 213 -12.42 5.92 -10.24
CA GLY A 213 -12.34 5.71 -8.79
C GLY A 213 -13.55 6.23 -8.00
N PRO A 214 -14.09 7.43 -8.28
CA PRO A 214 -15.27 7.95 -7.57
C PRO A 214 -16.48 7.02 -7.70
N ARG A 215 -16.68 6.40 -8.86
CA ARG A 215 -17.80 5.47 -9.10
C ARG A 215 -17.65 4.19 -8.28
N ILE A 216 -16.43 3.68 -8.15
CA ILE A 216 -16.13 2.51 -7.31
C ILE A 216 -16.48 2.81 -5.86
N VAL A 217 -16.01 3.95 -5.34
CA VAL A 217 -16.27 4.39 -3.97
C VAL A 217 -17.76 4.56 -3.70
N GLN A 218 -18.48 5.21 -4.63
CA GLN A 218 -19.93 5.43 -4.51
C GLN A 218 -20.71 4.12 -4.40
N ILE A 219 -20.52 3.19 -5.34
CA ILE A 219 -21.26 1.92 -5.35
C ILE A 219 -20.93 1.10 -4.10
N SER A 220 -19.66 1.08 -3.70
CA SER A 220 -19.22 0.20 -2.61
C SER A 220 -19.68 0.67 -1.23
N TYR A 221 -19.89 1.98 -1.07
CA TYR A 221 -20.41 2.53 0.17
C TYR A 221 -21.85 2.07 0.46
N GLU A 222 -22.66 1.79 -0.56
CA GLU A 222 -24.08 1.43 -0.41
C GLU A 222 -24.30 0.13 0.38
N ASP A 223 -23.32 -0.78 0.40
CA ASP A 223 -23.40 -2.09 1.05
C ASP A 223 -22.35 -2.29 2.15
N GLU A 224 -21.62 -1.24 2.55
CA GLU A 224 -20.64 -1.36 3.65
C GLU A 224 -21.37 -1.33 5.00
N GLU A 225 -21.13 -2.35 5.81
CA GLU A 225 -21.77 -2.53 7.12
C GLU A 225 -20.82 -2.22 8.28
N ASP A 226 -19.49 -2.21 8.06
CA ASP A 226 -18.53 -1.90 9.13
C ASP A 226 -18.50 -0.38 9.38
N PRO A 227 -18.86 0.10 10.60
CA PRO A 227 -18.97 1.53 10.88
C PRO A 227 -17.67 2.30 10.68
N LYS A 228 -16.50 1.68 10.91
CA LYS A 228 -15.20 2.34 10.75
C LYS A 228 -14.82 2.45 9.28
N VAL A 229 -15.20 1.46 8.47
CA VAL A 229 -14.97 1.53 7.02
C VAL A 229 -15.90 2.57 6.41
N MET A 230 -17.16 2.64 6.85
CA MET A 230 -18.11 3.69 6.45
C MET A 230 -17.54 5.09 6.74
N GLU A 231 -17.00 5.33 7.95
CA GLU A 231 -16.37 6.60 8.29
C GLU A 231 -15.24 6.97 7.30
N ALA A 232 -14.41 5.99 6.92
CA ALA A 232 -13.35 6.21 5.94
C ALA A 232 -13.90 6.53 4.53
N TYR A 233 -15.01 5.89 4.12
CA TYR A 233 -15.72 6.24 2.88
C TYR A 233 -16.29 7.65 2.93
N GLU A 234 -16.92 8.05 4.03
CA GLU A 234 -17.51 9.38 4.22
C GLU A 234 -16.44 10.48 4.18
N GLN A 235 -15.31 10.26 4.87
CA GLN A 235 -14.17 11.17 4.81
C GLN A 235 -13.66 11.34 3.37
N LEU A 236 -13.50 10.24 2.63
CA LEU A 236 -13.10 10.28 1.23
C LEU A 236 -14.15 10.98 0.35
N GLY A 237 -15.42 10.63 0.51
CA GLY A 237 -16.54 11.19 -0.25
C GLY A 237 -16.69 12.69 -0.05
N SER A 238 -16.44 13.19 1.17
CA SER A 238 -16.48 14.62 1.46
C SER A 238 -15.53 15.40 0.54
N LEU A 239 -14.31 14.93 0.29
CA LEU A 239 -13.37 15.59 -0.62
C LEU A 239 -13.86 15.59 -2.08
N LEU A 240 -14.48 14.49 -2.52
CA LEU A 240 -14.97 14.36 -3.89
C LEU A 240 -16.09 15.37 -4.20
N VAL A 241 -17.01 15.55 -3.25
CA VAL A 241 -18.13 16.51 -3.39
C VAL A 241 -17.60 17.94 -3.45
N HIS A 242 -16.68 18.33 -2.55
CA HIS A 242 -16.11 19.69 -2.56
C HIS A 242 -15.33 19.99 -3.84
N SER A 243 -14.65 18.99 -4.42
CA SER A 243 -13.94 19.17 -5.70
C SER A 243 -14.88 19.32 -6.90
N SER A 244 -16.02 18.63 -6.90
CA SER A 244 -17.00 18.71 -7.99
C SER A 244 -17.67 20.08 -8.05
N SER A 245 -17.92 20.71 -6.90
CA SER A 245 -18.48 22.07 -6.82
C SER A 245 -17.51 23.17 -7.27
N ALA A 246 -16.21 22.88 -7.37
CA ALA A 246 -15.19 23.80 -7.88
C ALA A 246 -14.98 23.66 -9.40
N GLU A 247 -15.52 22.61 -10.02
CA GLU A 247 -15.35 22.27 -11.45
C GLU A 247 -16.62 22.53 -12.29
N GLU A 248 -17.66 23.19 -11.77
CA GLU A 248 -18.77 23.66 -12.62
C GLU A 248 -18.27 24.77 -13.56
N PRO A 249 -18.26 24.55 -14.89
CA PRO A 249 -18.07 25.64 -15.83
C PRO A 249 -19.33 26.48 -15.79
N SER A 250 -19.17 27.80 -15.62
CA SER A 250 -20.23 28.77 -15.84
C SER A 250 -20.69 28.72 -17.30
N SER A 251 -21.59 27.80 -17.65
CA SER A 251 -22.38 27.88 -18.87
C SER A 251 -23.51 28.87 -18.64
N GLN A 252 -23.17 30.16 -18.56
CA GLN A 252 -24.13 31.21 -18.87
C GLN A 252 -24.07 31.44 -20.38
N THR A 253 -25.01 30.79 -21.05
CA THR A 253 -25.57 31.20 -22.35
C THR A 253 -25.80 32.71 -22.38
N THR A 254 -25.11 33.41 -23.28
CA THR A 254 -25.53 34.73 -23.74
C THR A 254 -26.21 34.56 -25.10
N LYS A 255 -27.50 34.88 -25.13
CA LYS A 255 -28.27 35.16 -26.35
C LYS A 255 -27.81 36.48 -26.97
#